data_AF-A0A2T2U241-F1
#
_entry.id   AF-A0A2T2U241-F1
#
_cell.length_a   1.000
_cell.length_b   1.000
_cell.length_c   1.000
_cell.angle_alpha   90.00
_cell.angle_beta   90.00
_cell.angle_gamma   90.00
#
_symmetry.space_group_name_H-M   'P 1'
#
loop_
_entity.id
_entity.type
_entity.pdbx_description
1 polymer ?
#
loop_
_entity_poly.entity_id
_entity_poly.type
_entity_poly.pdbx_seq_one_letter_code
_entity_poly.pdbx_strand_id
1 'polypeptide(L)' 'MFAFLTTVLIAGLALIWPVYPLAGSIRPYVLGLPFSFAWVVGWLVVMFIALVLFYRTDATD' A
#
# COMPACT_ATOMS: atom_id res chain seq x y z
N MET A 1 16.21 -3.47 -8.06
CA MET A 1 16.18 -4.48 -6.98
C MET A 1 15.84 -3.88 -5.60
N PHE A 2 16.69 -3.05 -5.00
CA PHE A 2 16.46 -2.52 -3.64
C PHE A 2 15.12 -1.79 -3.48
N ALA A 3 14.80 -0.89 -4.42
CA ALA A 3 13.54 -0.16 -4.41
C ALA A 3 12.32 -1.10 -4.40
N PHE A 4 12.35 -2.16 -5.21
CA PHE A 4 11.28 -3.18 -5.24
C PHE A 4 11.14 -3.88 -3.87
N LEU A 5 12.25 -4.31 -3.27
CA LEU A 5 12.23 -4.96 -1.95
C LEU A 5 11.67 -4.01 -0.88
N THR A 6 12.08 -2.74 -0.88
CA THR A 6 11.57 -1.74 0.05
C THR A 6 10.06 -1.53 -0.14
N THR A 7 9.58 -1.43 -1.38
CA THR A 7 8.14 -1.31 -1.66
C THR A 7 7.35 -2.50 -1.14
N VAL A 8 7.81 -3.73 -1.41
CA VAL A 8 7.15 -4.96 -0.94
C VAL A 8 7.14 -5.04 0.58
N LEU A 9 8.25 -4.71 1.24
CA LEU A 9 8.33 -4.71 2.70
C LEU A 9 7.37 -3.70 3.32
N ILE A 10 7.35 -2.46 2.82
CA ILE A 10 6.46 -1.42 3.33
C ILE A 10 4.98 -1.83 3.16
N ALA A 11 4.61 -2.30 1.98
CA ALA A 11 3.25 -2.74 1.70
C ALA A 11 2.85 -3.97 2.52
N GLY A 12 3.76 -4.94 2.68
CA GLY A 12 3.54 -6.13 3.50
C GLY A 12 3.31 -5.79 4.97
N LEU A 13 4.13 -4.91 5.54
CA LEU A 13 3.95 -4.43 6.91
C LEU A 13 2.59 -3.75 7.07
N ALA A 14 2.24 -2.86 6.13
CA ALA A 14 0.99 -2.10 6.14
C ALA A 14 -0.27 -2.96 6.00
N LEU A 15 -0.20 -4.12 5.33
CA LEU A 15 -1.37 -4.95 5.01
C LEU A 15 -1.51 -6.22 5.86
N ILE A 16 -0.48 -6.65 6.60
CA ILE A 16 -0.49 -7.94 7.30
C ILE A 16 -0.24 -7.79 8.81
N TRP A 17 1.02 -7.77 9.23
CA TRP A 17 1.45 -7.58 10.61
C TRP A 17 2.91 -7.09 10.52
N PRO A 18 3.33 -6.12 11.34
CA PRO A 18 2.71 -5.61 12.56
C PRO A 18 1.88 -4.33 12.41
N VAL A 19 1.82 -3.71 11.22
CA VAL A 19 1.23 -2.36 11.07
C VAL A 19 -0.27 -2.42 10.84
N TYR A 20 -0.78 -3.39 10.05
CA TYR A 20 -2.21 -3.47 9.74
C TYR A 20 -3.15 -3.43 10.96
N PRO A 21 -2.85 -4.07 12.12
CA PRO A 21 -3.69 -3.94 13.31
C PRO A 21 -3.94 -2.50 13.76
N LEU A 22 -3.02 -1.56 13.48
CA LEU A 22 -3.20 -0.13 13.76
C LEU A 22 -4.31 0.50 12.92
N ALA A 23 -4.63 -0.10 11.77
CA ALA A 23 -5.70 0.30 10.87
C ALA A 23 -6.92 -0.63 10.89
N GLY A 24 -6.96 -1.60 11.82
CA GLY A 24 -8.06 -2.57 11.92
C GLY A 24 -9.40 -2.00 12.41
N SER A 25 -9.44 -0.74 12.84
CA SER A 25 -10.66 -0.07 13.31
C SER A 25 -11.66 0.14 12.17
N ILE A 26 -12.95 0.08 12.49
CA ILE A 26 -14.03 0.45 11.56
C ILE A 26 -14.13 1.97 11.41
N ARG A 27 -13.78 2.74 12.45
CA ARG A 27 -13.86 4.22 12.47
C ARG A 27 -12.45 4.83 12.48
N PRO A 28 -12.25 6.01 11.86
CA PRO A 28 -13.24 6.87 11.20
C PRO A 28 -13.72 6.33 9.84
N TYR A 29 -14.80 6.88 9.30
CA TYR A 29 -15.15 6.58 7.91
C TYR A 29 -14.36 7.50 6.97
N VAL A 30 -13.74 6.93 5.95
CA VAL A 30 -12.98 7.66 4.92
C VAL A 30 -13.72 7.49 3.61
N LEU A 31 -14.20 8.60 3.04
CA LEU A 31 -15.01 8.59 1.81
C LEU A 31 -16.25 7.67 1.89
N GLY A 32 -16.85 7.55 3.08
CA GLY A 32 -17.99 6.67 3.34
C GLY A 32 -17.64 5.20 3.58
N LEU A 33 -16.37 4.82 3.50
CA LEU A 33 -15.88 3.47 3.75
C LEU A 33 -15.35 3.32 5.18
N PRO A 34 -15.47 2.14 5.81
CA PRO A 34 -14.76 1.84 7.06
C PRO A 34 -13.25 2.07 6.92
N PHE A 35 -12.59 2.55 7.99
CA PHE A 35 -11.16 2.89 7.93
C PHE A 35 -10.29 1.73 7.45
N SER A 36 -10.49 0.53 8.00
CA SER A 36 -9.75 -0.67 7.61
C SER A 36 -9.87 -0.99 6.12
N PHE A 37 -11.05 -0.79 5.54
CA PHE A 37 -11.26 -1.01 4.11
C PHE A 37 -10.59 0.08 3.26
N ALA A 38 -10.76 1.35 3.64
CA ALA A 38 -10.10 2.47 2.98
C ALA A 38 -8.57 2.36 3.02
N TRP A 39 -8.01 1.84 4.12
CA TRP A 39 -6.59 1.57 4.27
C TRP A 39 -6.09 0.56 3.23
N VAL A 40 -6.76 -0.60 3.11
CA VAL A 40 -6.37 -1.63 2.13
C VAL A 40 -6.46 -1.10 0.71
N VAL A 41 -7.55 -0.41 0.35
CA VAL A 41 -7.71 0.19 -0.99
C VAL A 41 -6.65 1.27 -1.24
N GLY A 42 -6.33 2.10 -0.25
CA GLY A 42 -5.27 3.10 -0.36
C GLY A 42 -3.91 2.46 -0.68
N TRP A 43 -3.55 1.39 0.02
CA TRP A 43 -2.31 0.66 -0.24
C TRP A 43 -2.31 -0.08 -1.59
N LEU A 44 -3.46 -0.55 -2.08
CA LEU A 44 -3.58 -1.07 -3.46
C LEU A 44 -3.25 0.01 -4.49
N VAL A 45 -3.76 1.24 -4.31
CA VAL A 45 -3.45 2.38 -5.20
C VAL A 45 -1.96 2.73 -5.13
N VAL A 46 -1.37 2.79 -3.93
CA VAL A 46 0.07 3.02 -3.76
C VAL A 46 0.90 1.96 -4.49
N MET A 47 0.53 0.67 -4.37
CA MET A 47 1.22 -0.42 -5.06
C MET A 47 1.10 -0.32 -6.58
N PHE A 48 -0.07 0.03 -7.09
CA PHE A 48 -0.24 0.27 -8.53
C PHE A 48 0.67 1.39 -9.02
N ILE A 49 0.72 2.53 -8.32
CA ILE A 49 1.62 3.63 -8.66
C ILE A 49 3.08 3.19 -8.63
N ALA A 50 3.49 2.44 -7.61
CA ALA A 50 4.86 1.93 -7.51
C ALA A 50 5.22 1.02 -8.69
N LEU A 51 4.33 0.12 -9.12
CA LEU A 51 4.54 -0.71 -10.30
C LEU A 51 4.63 0.10 -11.59
N VAL A 52 3.79 1.11 -11.76
CA VAL A 52 3.85 2.02 -12.93
C VAL A 52 5.20 2.76 -12.95
N LEU A 53 5.68 3.23 -11.81
CA LEU A 53 6.98 3.88 -11.70
C LEU A 53 8.11 2.91 -12.02
N PHE A 54 8.09 1.69 -11.46
CA PHE A 54 9.10 0.67 -11.76
C PHE A 54 9.16 0.34 -13.24
N TYR A 55 7.99 0.14 -13.87
CA TYR A 55 7.92 -0.14 -15.30
C TYR A 55 8.52 1.01 -16.13
N ARG A 56 8.24 2.27 -15.76
CA ARG A 56 8.79 3.42 -16.47
C ARG A 56 10.29 3.57 -16.29
N THR A 57 10.82 3.30 -15.09
CA THR A 57 12.27 3.37 -14.86
C THR A 57 13.00 2.25 -15.59
N ASP A 58 12.45 1.04 -15.58
CA ASP A 58 13.03 -0.11 -16.29
C ASP A 58 12.98 0.06 -17.82
N ALA A 59 11.95 0.75 -18.34
CA ALA A 59 11.84 1.08 -19.76
C ALA A 59 12.71 2.26 -20.21
N THR A 60 13.31 3.00 -19.28
CA THR A 60 14.20 4.14 -19.59
C THR A 60 15.66 3.70 -19.72
N ASP A 61 16.02 2.55 -19.15
CA ASP A 61 17.31 1.87 -19.34
C ASP A 61 17.34 1.05 -20.66
#